data_AF-A0A1G7CUA0-F1
#
_entry.id   AF-A0A1G7CUA0-F1
#
_cell.length_a   1.000
_cell.length_b   1.000
_cell.length_c   1.000
_cell.angle_alpha   90.00
_cell.angle_beta   90.00
_cell.angle_gamma   90.00
#
_symmetry.space_group_name_H-M   'P 1'
#
loop_
_entity.id
_entity.type
_entity.pdbx_description
1 polymer ?
#
loop_
_entity_poly.entity_id
_entity_poly.type
_entity_poly.pdbx_seq_one_letter_code
_entity_poly.pdbx_strand_id
1 'polypeptide(L)'
;MVSCKPKPVSKTIDKQSARVLSASYRTKSAAKPYVDAGDIDEQKDDYADYYVVVADTGEKYNVLRDKMLDLHQSLNVPIDTMGRTYNKVKDLIALPDNDEDEIFAGDYFQRRNISNTLSLEYLQPYLSSSKNKTIALVAGIYETKMSADSVLKSIAIPNAFTIKAHIYQGCLH
;
A
#
# COMPACT_ATOMS: atom_id res chain seq x y z
N MET A 1 49.95 43.05 2.17
CA MET A 1 50.51 43.35 3.51
C MET A 1 49.77 42.53 4.55
N VAL A 2 50.51 42.09 5.55
CA VAL A 2 50.24 41.03 6.55
C VAL A 2 49.33 41.54 7.70
N SER A 3 48.83 40.58 8.52
CA SER A 3 48.32 40.72 9.91
C SER A 3 46.83 41.06 10.08
N CYS A 4 46.06 40.48 11.00
CA CYS A 4 46.25 39.44 12.02
C CYS A 4 44.85 38.92 12.45
N LYS A 5 44.76 37.63 12.84
CA LYS A 5 43.61 37.07 13.57
C LYS A 5 43.63 37.50 15.04
N PRO A 6 42.49 37.40 15.75
CA PRO A 6 42.47 36.54 16.93
C PRO A 6 41.24 35.60 17.02
N LYS A 7 41.47 34.38 17.54
CA LYS A 7 40.46 33.47 18.15
C LYS A 7 40.45 33.70 19.71
N PRO A 8 39.82 32.83 20.52
CA PRO A 8 38.44 32.87 21.01
C PRO A 8 38.38 33.11 22.54
N VAL A 9 37.21 33.43 23.11
CA VAL A 9 37.02 33.40 24.57
C VAL A 9 35.95 32.38 24.93
N SER A 10 36.41 31.35 25.64
CA SER A 10 35.66 30.32 26.34
C SER A 10 35.02 30.87 27.62
N LYS A 11 33.79 30.45 27.94
CA LYS A 11 33.25 30.48 29.31
C LYS A 11 32.66 29.12 29.68
N THR A 12 33.45 28.45 30.52
CA THR A 12 33.22 27.48 31.60
C THR A 12 31.78 27.45 32.16
N ILE A 13 31.11 26.29 32.08
CA ILE A 13 30.72 25.35 33.18
C ILE A 13 29.99 25.99 34.36
N ASP A 14 28.74 25.56 34.57
CA ASP A 14 28.23 25.35 35.92
C ASP A 14 27.60 23.95 36.03
N LYS A 15 28.19 23.14 36.91
CA LYS A 15 27.69 21.84 37.37
C LYS A 15 26.91 22.10 38.67
N GLN A 16 25.65 21.71 38.71
CA GLN A 16 24.96 21.34 39.95
C GLN A 16 24.23 20.02 39.66
N SER A 17 24.87 18.87 39.89
CA SER A 17 24.95 18.14 41.16
C SER A 17 23.57 17.78 41.76
N ALA A 18 23.04 16.67 41.22
CA ALA A 18 22.23 15.61 41.82
C ALA A 18 21.37 15.87 43.08
N ARG A 19 20.11 15.43 42.99
CA ARG A 19 19.48 14.58 44.02
C ARG A 19 18.59 13.53 43.38
N VAL A 20 19.14 12.32 43.24
CA VAL A 20 18.36 11.10 43.01
C VAL A 20 17.73 10.73 44.35
N LEU A 21 16.40 10.74 44.42
CA LEU A 21 15.68 10.13 45.54
C LEU A 21 15.34 8.69 45.15
N SER A 22 16.11 7.77 45.72
CA SER A 22 15.76 6.34 45.78
C SER A 22 14.67 6.14 46.83
N ALA A 23 13.52 5.59 46.45
CA ALA A 23 12.55 5.08 47.40
C ALA A 23 11.85 3.82 46.87
N SER A 24 12.44 2.69 47.25
CA SER A 24 11.79 1.46 47.73
C SER A 24 10.55 0.94 46.99
N TYR A 25 10.80 -0.13 46.23
CA TYR A 25 9.92 -1.26 45.96
C TYR A 25 9.06 -1.65 47.19
N ARG A 26 7.74 -1.54 47.07
CA ARG A 26 6.78 -2.32 47.84
C ARG A 26 5.97 -3.18 46.88
N THR A 27 6.35 -4.45 46.80
CA THR A 27 5.50 -5.52 46.28
C THR A 27 4.30 -5.69 47.20
N LYS A 28 3.11 -5.35 46.71
CA LYS A 28 1.85 -5.90 47.22
C LYS A 28 1.17 -6.62 46.07
N SER A 29 1.37 -7.94 46.06
CA SER A 29 0.56 -8.88 45.32
C SER A 29 -0.88 -8.80 45.86
N ALA A 30 -1.83 -8.47 45.00
CA ALA A 30 -3.25 -8.62 45.27
C ALA A 30 -3.92 -9.16 44.01
N ALA A 31 -4.57 -10.31 44.21
CA ALA A 31 -5.35 -11.16 43.33
C ALA A 31 -5.82 -10.59 41.97
N LYS A 32 -5.59 -11.39 40.93
CA LYS A 32 -6.24 -11.27 39.61
C LYS A 32 -7.77 -11.41 39.76
N PRO A 33 -8.59 -10.50 39.23
CA PRO A 33 -9.90 -10.91 38.74
C PRO A 33 -9.67 -11.65 37.41
N TYR A 34 -10.09 -12.92 37.39
CA TYR A 34 -10.29 -13.67 36.16
C TYR A 34 -11.46 -13.00 35.43
N VAL A 35 -11.14 -12.12 34.48
CA VAL A 35 -12.08 -11.66 33.47
C VAL A 35 -11.89 -12.58 32.29
N ASP A 36 -12.87 -13.46 32.13
CA ASP A 36 -13.14 -14.25 30.95
C ASP A 36 -13.46 -13.28 29.80
N ALA A 37 -12.42 -12.79 29.15
CA ALA A 37 -12.55 -12.09 27.88
C ALA A 37 -12.55 -13.15 26.79
N GLY A 38 -13.75 -13.66 26.50
CA GLY A 38 -14.00 -14.37 25.26
C GLY A 38 -13.54 -13.52 24.07
N ASP A 39 -12.52 -14.02 23.39
CA ASP A 39 -12.55 -14.31 21.96
C ASP A 39 -13.06 -13.17 21.05
N ILE A 40 -12.17 -12.24 20.69
CA ILE A 40 -12.20 -11.46 19.42
C ILE A 40 -10.89 -10.68 19.24
N ASP A 41 -9.78 -11.34 18.88
CA ASP A 41 -8.61 -10.63 18.30
C ASP A 41 -7.80 -11.45 17.29
N GLU A 42 -8.36 -12.51 16.69
CA GLU A 42 -7.65 -13.33 15.68
C GLU A 42 -7.97 -12.98 14.21
N GLN A 43 -8.85 -12.01 13.92
CA GLN A 43 -9.19 -11.62 12.54
C GLN A 43 -8.52 -10.34 12.04
N LYS A 44 -7.68 -9.68 12.85
CA LYS A 44 -6.94 -8.48 12.41
C LYS A 44 -5.68 -8.79 11.61
N ASP A 45 -5.19 -10.02 11.62
CA ASP A 45 -3.88 -10.37 11.02
C ASP A 45 -3.93 -10.64 9.52
N ASP A 46 -5.11 -10.81 8.94
CA ASP A 46 -5.23 -11.15 7.52
C ASP A 46 -5.41 -9.93 6.61
N TYR A 47 -5.33 -8.70 7.11
CA TYR A 47 -5.42 -7.50 6.26
C TYR A 47 -4.22 -6.57 6.47
N ALA A 48 -3.79 -5.92 5.40
CA ALA A 48 -2.76 -4.89 5.44
C ALA A 48 -3.20 -3.64 4.69
N ASP A 49 -2.79 -2.48 5.21
CA ASP A 49 -3.00 -1.19 4.57
C ASP A 49 -1.91 -0.93 3.54
N TYR A 50 -2.31 -0.71 2.29
CA TYR A 50 -1.42 -0.33 1.20
C TYR A 50 -1.88 0.97 0.54
N TYR A 51 -0.99 1.54 -0.27
CA TYR A 51 -1.25 2.70 -1.09
C TYR A 51 -1.23 2.28 -2.56
N VAL A 52 -2.39 2.35 -3.20
CA VAL A 52 -2.57 1.99 -4.61
C VAL A 52 -2.50 3.26 -5.44
N VAL A 53 -1.59 3.32 -6.40
CA VAL A 53 -1.51 4.44 -7.35
C VAL A 53 -2.36 4.07 -8.56
N VAL A 54 -3.37 4.88 -8.84
CA VAL A 54 -4.27 4.72 -9.98
C VAL A 54 -3.96 5.83 -10.98
N ALA A 55 -3.63 5.46 -12.21
CA ALA A 55 -3.32 6.41 -13.28
C ALA A 55 -4.59 6.96 -13.96
N ASP A 56 -5.61 6.12 -14.11
CA ASP A 56 -6.92 6.49 -14.67
C ASP A 56 -7.99 5.46 -14.30
N THR A 57 -9.26 5.80 -14.50
CA THR A 57 -10.40 4.89 -14.28
C THR A 57 -11.41 4.94 -15.44
N GLY A 58 -12.23 3.91 -15.56
CA GLY A 58 -13.30 3.87 -16.56
C GLY A 58 -14.01 2.53 -16.63
N GLU A 59 -14.98 2.41 -17.53
CA GLU A 59 -15.79 1.19 -17.71
C GLU A 59 -15.36 0.37 -18.94
N LYS A 60 -14.58 0.97 -19.86
CA LYS A 60 -14.17 0.35 -21.12
C LYS A 60 -12.76 -0.21 -21.00
N TYR A 61 -12.65 -1.53 -20.85
CA TYR A 61 -11.36 -2.23 -20.74
C TYR A 61 -10.38 -1.86 -21.85
N ASN A 62 -10.80 -1.90 -23.12
CA ASN A 62 -9.90 -1.64 -24.25
C ASN A 62 -9.32 -0.21 -24.22
N VAL A 63 -10.12 0.79 -23.83
CA VAL A 63 -9.66 2.19 -23.73
C VAL A 63 -8.58 2.34 -22.66
N LEU A 64 -8.76 1.69 -21.50
CA LEU A 64 -7.75 1.69 -20.44
C LEU A 64 -6.54 0.85 -20.80
N ARG A 65 -6.71 -0.23 -21.58
CA ARG A 65 -5.61 -1.04 -22.09
C ARG A 65 -4.72 -0.26 -23.03
N ASP A 66 -5.29 0.53 -23.95
CA ASP A 66 -4.50 1.37 -24.85
C ASP A 66 -3.70 2.40 -24.04
N LYS A 67 -4.33 3.06 -23.05
CA LYS A 67 -3.64 3.95 -22.11
C LYS A 67 -2.54 3.24 -21.33
N MET A 68 -2.77 2.00 -20.88
CA MET A 68 -1.76 1.20 -20.19
C MET A 68 -0.54 0.95 -21.08
N LEU A 69 -0.75 0.63 -22.35
CA LEU A 69 0.33 0.41 -23.32
C LEU A 69 1.09 1.72 -23.61
N ASP A 70 0.38 2.85 -23.73
CA ASP A 70 1.00 4.17 -23.90
C ASP A 70 1.87 4.55 -22.69
N LEU A 71 1.39 4.28 -21.46
CA LEU A 71 2.17 4.50 -20.24
C LEU A 71 3.39 3.58 -20.15
N HIS A 72 3.23 2.31 -20.51
CA HIS A 72 4.35 1.38 -20.58
C HIS A 72 5.44 1.89 -21.53
N GLN A 73 5.05 2.35 -22.73
CA GLN A 73 6.00 2.86 -23.72
C GLN A 73 6.66 4.19 -23.30
N SER A 74 5.89 5.11 -22.73
CA SER A 74 6.39 6.45 -22.38
C SER A 74 7.23 6.47 -21.11
N LEU A 75 6.90 5.64 -20.11
CA LEU A 75 7.53 5.66 -18.79
C LEU A 75 8.38 4.42 -18.51
N ASN A 76 8.39 3.44 -19.43
CA ASN A 76 9.10 2.16 -19.28
C ASN A 76 8.72 1.40 -18.00
N VAL A 77 7.47 1.53 -17.57
CA VAL A 77 6.92 0.80 -16.41
C VAL A 77 6.45 -0.57 -16.91
N PRO A 78 6.88 -1.70 -16.31
CA PRO A 78 6.49 -3.03 -16.75
C PRO A 78 4.98 -3.27 -16.59
N ILE A 79 4.39 -4.08 -17.46
CA ILE A 79 3.01 -4.54 -17.33
C ILE A 79 3.01 -5.94 -16.73
N ASP A 80 2.15 -6.17 -15.74
CA ASP A 80 1.88 -7.50 -15.21
C ASP A 80 0.37 -7.65 -14.99
N THR A 81 -0.28 -8.49 -15.79
CA THR A 81 -1.72 -8.75 -15.69
C THR A 81 -2.05 -9.93 -14.77
N MET A 82 -1.04 -10.64 -14.24
CA MET A 82 -1.19 -11.90 -13.51
C MET A 82 -1.95 -12.96 -14.32
N GLY A 83 -1.67 -13.05 -15.63
CA GLY A 83 -2.36 -13.98 -16.54
C GLY A 83 -3.79 -13.59 -16.93
N ARG A 84 -4.37 -12.55 -16.31
CA ARG A 84 -5.75 -12.14 -16.56
C ARG A 84 -5.89 -11.33 -17.85
N THR A 85 -7.00 -11.52 -18.53
CA THR A 85 -7.41 -10.74 -19.72
C THR A 85 -8.91 -10.48 -19.70
N TYR A 86 -9.40 -9.56 -20.52
CA TYR A 86 -10.83 -9.30 -20.61
C TYR A 86 -11.54 -10.38 -21.44
N ASN A 87 -12.36 -11.17 -20.77
CA ASN A 87 -13.24 -12.16 -21.38
C ASN A 87 -14.53 -11.46 -21.84
N LYS A 88 -14.70 -11.34 -23.16
CA LYS A 88 -15.87 -10.69 -23.78
C LYS A 88 -17.17 -11.46 -23.58
N VAL A 89 -17.10 -12.79 -23.41
CA VAL A 89 -18.29 -13.64 -23.22
C VAL A 89 -18.83 -13.45 -21.80
N LYS A 90 -17.93 -13.36 -20.81
CA LYS A 90 -18.27 -13.14 -19.40
C LYS A 90 -18.43 -11.67 -19.02
N ASP A 91 -17.98 -10.74 -19.87
CA ASP A 91 -17.87 -9.31 -19.57
C ASP A 91 -17.10 -9.07 -18.25
N LEU A 92 -15.94 -9.72 -18.14
CA LEU A 92 -15.13 -9.81 -16.92
C LEU A 92 -13.63 -9.81 -17.25
N ILE A 93 -12.82 -9.13 -16.45
CA ILE A 93 -11.36 -9.36 -16.42
C ILE A 93 -11.14 -10.66 -15.65
N ALA A 94 -10.63 -11.69 -16.29
CA ALA A 94 -10.54 -13.02 -15.69
C ALA A 94 -9.30 -13.78 -16.16
N LEU A 95 -8.94 -14.82 -15.42
CA LEU A 95 -8.05 -15.85 -15.94
C LEU A 95 -8.70 -16.60 -17.11
N PRO A 96 -7.90 -17.28 -17.95
CA PRO A 96 -8.43 -18.25 -18.90
C PRO A 96 -9.28 -19.32 -18.20
N ASP A 97 -10.29 -19.85 -18.90
CA ASP A 97 -11.14 -20.93 -18.36
C ASP A 97 -10.39 -22.26 -18.19
N ASN A 98 -9.21 -22.38 -18.80
CA ASN A 98 -8.34 -23.54 -18.78
C ASN A 98 -7.02 -23.29 -18.01
N ASP A 99 -7.06 -22.35 -17.06
CA ASP A 99 -5.91 -22.07 -16.19
C ASP A 99 -5.57 -23.31 -15.32
N GLU A 100 -4.29 -23.45 -14.95
CA GLU A 100 -3.83 -24.55 -14.09
C GLU A 100 -4.41 -24.44 -12.66
N ASP A 101 -4.72 -23.21 -12.23
CA ASP A 101 -5.41 -22.93 -10.99
C ASP A 101 -6.92 -23.08 -11.17
N GLU A 102 -7.43 -24.28 -10.92
CA GLU A 102 -8.86 -24.61 -11.05
C GLU A 102 -9.76 -23.74 -10.14
N ILE A 103 -9.23 -23.15 -9.06
CA ILE A 103 -10.03 -22.33 -8.12
C ILE A 103 -10.38 -20.98 -8.75
N PHE A 104 -9.47 -20.41 -9.54
CA PHE A 104 -9.65 -19.08 -10.15
C PHE A 104 -9.82 -19.13 -11.68
N ALA A 105 -9.79 -20.32 -12.29
CA ALA A 105 -10.00 -20.51 -13.72
C ALA A 105 -11.31 -19.85 -14.18
N GLY A 106 -11.19 -18.92 -15.12
CA GLY A 106 -12.34 -18.19 -15.64
C GLY A 106 -12.93 -17.12 -14.73
N ASP A 107 -12.32 -16.84 -13.57
CA ASP A 107 -12.77 -15.85 -12.60
C ASP A 107 -11.76 -14.71 -12.40
N TYR A 108 -12.21 -13.66 -11.72
CA TYR A 108 -11.38 -12.54 -11.30
C TYR A 108 -10.84 -12.76 -9.89
N PHE A 109 -9.54 -12.54 -9.71
CA PHE A 109 -8.93 -12.32 -8.41
C PHE A 109 -8.15 -11.01 -8.43
N GLN A 110 -8.14 -10.28 -7.33
CA GLN A 110 -7.45 -8.99 -7.21
C GLN A 110 -5.94 -9.16 -7.00
N ARG A 111 -5.15 -8.20 -7.48
CA ARG A 111 -3.75 -8.06 -7.04
C ARG A 111 -3.69 -7.62 -5.57
N ARG A 112 -2.88 -8.31 -4.77
CA ARG A 112 -2.78 -8.06 -3.31
C ARG A 112 -1.38 -7.65 -2.84
N ASN A 113 -0.36 -7.97 -3.63
CA ASN A 113 1.04 -7.80 -3.26
C ASN A 113 1.58 -6.45 -3.76
N ILE A 114 2.56 -5.93 -3.02
CA ILE A 114 3.36 -4.77 -3.44
C ILE A 114 3.90 -5.00 -4.85
N SER A 115 3.74 -4.01 -5.71
CA SER A 115 4.19 -4.08 -7.10
C SER A 115 4.40 -2.69 -7.68
N ASN A 116 5.32 -2.60 -8.62
CA ASN A 116 5.63 -1.40 -9.41
C ASN A 116 5.28 -1.61 -10.89
N THR A 117 4.27 -2.43 -11.15
CA THR A 117 3.81 -2.82 -12.48
C THR A 117 2.48 -2.16 -12.82
N LEU A 118 2.24 -1.92 -14.10
CA LEU A 118 0.95 -1.54 -14.63
C LEU A 118 0.02 -2.76 -14.71
N SER A 119 -1.22 -2.59 -14.28
CA SER A 119 -2.28 -3.59 -14.45
C SER A 119 -3.67 -2.96 -14.58
N LEU A 120 -4.61 -3.72 -15.12
CA LEU A 120 -6.03 -3.36 -15.16
C LEU A 120 -6.76 -4.20 -14.11
N GLU A 121 -7.33 -3.52 -13.13
CA GLU A 121 -7.99 -4.14 -11.99
C GLU A 121 -9.41 -3.57 -11.84
N TYR A 122 -10.29 -4.26 -11.12
CA TYR A 122 -11.49 -3.60 -10.62
C TYR A 122 -11.12 -2.64 -9.49
N LEU A 123 -11.76 -1.47 -9.44
CA LEU A 123 -11.51 -0.44 -8.43
C LEU A 123 -12.14 -0.80 -7.08
N GLN A 124 -13.26 -1.53 -7.10
CA GLN A 124 -14.06 -1.86 -5.92
C GLN A 124 -13.28 -2.51 -4.78
N PRO A 125 -12.36 -3.46 -5.01
CA PRO A 125 -11.59 -4.06 -3.93
C PRO A 125 -10.63 -3.09 -3.23
N TYR A 126 -10.19 -2.02 -3.90
CA TYR A 126 -9.33 -0.98 -3.32
C TYR A 126 -10.14 0.20 -2.74
N LEU A 127 -11.33 0.45 -3.29
CA LEU A 127 -12.23 1.53 -2.90
C LEU A 127 -13.67 1.04 -2.95
N SER A 128 -14.19 0.62 -1.79
CA SER A 128 -15.50 0.00 -1.65
C SER A 128 -16.68 0.88 -2.07
N SER A 129 -16.51 2.21 -2.04
CA SER A 129 -17.51 3.18 -2.47
C SER A 129 -17.58 3.38 -3.99
N SER A 130 -16.70 2.74 -4.76
CA SER A 130 -16.71 2.84 -6.22
C SER A 130 -17.87 2.07 -6.85
N LYS A 131 -18.25 2.46 -8.07
CA LYS A 131 -19.31 1.77 -8.82
C LYS A 131 -18.84 0.36 -9.20
N ASN A 132 -19.76 -0.61 -9.14
CA ASN A 132 -19.53 -1.96 -9.66
C ASN A 132 -18.96 -1.90 -11.09
N LYS A 133 -17.99 -2.77 -11.38
CA LYS A 133 -17.28 -2.86 -12.67
C LYS A 133 -16.46 -1.63 -13.09
N THR A 134 -16.26 -0.63 -12.23
CA THR A 134 -15.25 0.41 -12.52
C THR A 134 -13.87 -0.24 -12.61
N ILE A 135 -13.20 -0.08 -13.73
CA ILE A 135 -11.84 -0.55 -13.96
C ILE A 135 -10.87 0.57 -13.61
N ALA A 136 -9.80 0.23 -12.90
CA ALA A 136 -8.68 1.09 -12.58
C ALA A 136 -7.46 0.65 -13.40
N LEU A 137 -6.78 1.63 -14.01
CA LEU A 137 -5.42 1.46 -14.48
C LEU A 137 -4.48 1.69 -13.29
N VAL A 138 -4.06 0.59 -12.67
CA VAL A 138 -3.18 0.61 -11.50
C VAL A 138 -1.73 0.75 -11.96
N ALA A 139 -1.00 1.70 -11.38
CA ALA A 139 0.43 1.96 -11.60
C ALA A 139 1.31 1.47 -10.43
N GLY A 140 0.75 0.61 -9.59
CA GLY A 140 1.45 -0.10 -8.52
C GLY A 140 0.72 -0.06 -7.18
N ILE A 141 1.16 -0.95 -6.30
CA ILE A 141 0.74 -1.07 -4.90
C ILE A 141 1.98 -0.89 -4.04
N TYR A 142 1.91 0.02 -3.08
CA TYR A 142 3.06 0.45 -2.28
C TYR A 142 2.76 0.33 -0.80
N GLU A 143 3.76 -0.06 -0.02
CA GLU A 143 3.66 -0.17 1.44
C GLU A 143 3.45 1.18 2.14
N THR A 144 4.05 2.25 1.60
CA THR A 144 4.03 3.57 2.25
C THR A 144 3.42 4.64 1.36
N LYS A 145 2.77 5.63 1.99
CA LYS A 145 2.26 6.81 1.29
C LYS A 145 3.36 7.55 0.53
N MET A 146 4.55 7.63 1.13
CA MET A 146 5.68 8.36 0.56
C MET A 146 6.15 7.74 -0.76
N SER A 147 6.24 6.41 -0.83
CA SER A 147 6.61 5.74 -2.09
C SER A 147 5.52 5.89 -3.16
N ALA A 148 4.24 5.74 -2.78
CA ALA A 148 3.13 5.98 -3.70
C ALA A 148 3.10 7.42 -4.24
N ASP A 149 3.23 8.42 -3.37
CA ASP A 149 3.25 9.84 -3.75
C ASP A 149 4.45 10.18 -4.65
N SER A 150 5.60 9.52 -4.41
CA SER A 150 6.77 9.66 -5.28
C SER A 150 6.49 9.17 -6.70
N VAL A 151 5.80 8.03 -6.85
CA VAL A 151 5.42 7.51 -8.16
C VAL A 151 4.33 8.35 -8.80
N LEU A 152 3.31 8.77 -8.04
CA LEU A 152 2.25 9.65 -8.53
C LEU A 152 2.83 10.95 -9.12
N LYS A 153 3.86 11.51 -8.46
CA LYS A 153 4.58 12.69 -8.97
C LYS A 153 5.42 12.40 -10.22
N SER A 154 6.01 11.20 -10.34
CA SER A 154 6.84 10.85 -11.50
C SER A 154 6.01 10.54 -12.75
N ILE A 155 4.82 9.95 -12.60
CA ILE A 155 3.92 9.71 -13.75
C ILE A 155 3.27 11.02 -14.25
N ALA A 156 3.02 11.98 -13.36
CA ALA A 156 2.52 13.32 -13.67
C ALA A 156 1.26 13.35 -14.57
N ILE A 157 0.39 12.34 -14.44
CA ILE A 157 -0.86 12.23 -15.19
C ILE A 157 -1.95 13.02 -14.45
N PRO A 158 -2.71 13.91 -15.11
CA PRO A 158 -3.70 14.77 -14.45
C PRO A 158 -4.80 14.03 -13.67
N ASN A 159 -5.20 12.85 -14.16
CA ASN A 159 -6.26 12.04 -13.56
C ASN A 159 -5.74 11.04 -12.52
N ALA A 160 -4.42 10.99 -12.30
CA ALA A 160 -3.86 10.01 -11.39
C ALA A 160 -4.08 10.40 -9.92
N PHE A 161 -4.25 9.40 -9.07
CA PHE A 161 -4.47 9.58 -7.64
C PHE A 161 -4.00 8.36 -6.84
N THR A 162 -3.80 8.55 -5.54
CA THR A 162 -3.44 7.48 -4.60
C THR A 162 -4.63 7.14 -3.71
N ILE A 163 -4.88 5.86 -3.50
CA ILE A 163 -5.90 5.34 -2.59
C ILE A 163 -5.21 4.60 -1.45
N LYS A 164 -5.62 4.85 -0.20
CA LYS A 164 -5.27 3.95 0.91
C LYS A 164 -6.28 2.78 0.91
N ALA A 165 -5.82 1.57 0.62
CA ALA A 165 -6.63 0.38 0.50
C ALA A 165 -6.34 -0.60 1.63
N HIS A 166 -7.38 -1.24 2.18
CA HIS A 166 -7.28 -2.27 3.20
C HIS A 166 -7.43 -3.64 2.52
N ILE A 167 -6.29 -4.28 2.20
CA ILE A 167 -6.23 -5.44 1.30
C ILE A 167 -6.03 -6.72 2.12
N TYR A 168 -6.88 -7.73 1.86
CA TYR A 168 -6.75 -9.06 2.44
C TYR A 168 -5.42 -9.73 2.03
N GLN A 169 -4.60 -10.13 2.98
CA GLN A 169 -3.32 -10.85 2.84
C GLN A 169 -3.39 -12.31 3.27
N GLY A 170 -4.52 -12.78 3.81
CA GLY A 170 -4.68 -14.19 4.18
C GLY A 170 -4.67 -15.14 2.97
N CYS A 171 -4.75 -16.43 3.25
CA CYS A 171 -4.73 -17.45 2.20
C CYS A 171 -6.00 -17.37 1.36
N LEU A 172 -5.83 -17.40 0.03
CA LEU A 172 -6.91 -17.64 -0.90
C LEU A 172 -6.90 -19.15 -1.16
N HIS A 173 -7.86 -19.87 -0.60
CA HIS A 173 -7.97 -21.33 -0.64
C HIS A 173 -9.42 -21.73 -0.89
#